data_AF-A0A9E4JAM5-F1
#
_entry.id   AF-A0A9E4JAM5-F1
#
_cell.length_a   1.000
_cell.length_b   1.000
_cell.length_c   1.000
_cell.angle_alpha   90.00
_cell.angle_beta   90.00
_cell.angle_gamma   90.00
#
_symmetry.space_group_name_H-M   'P 1'
#
loop_
_entity.id
_entity.type
_entity.pdbx_description
1 polymer ?
#
loop_
_entity_poly.entity_id
_entity_poly.type
_entity_poly.pdbx_seq_one_letter_code
_entity_poly.pdbx_strand_id
1 'polypeptide(L)'
;MATRVIKRYSNRKLYDTTDSRYVTLQQIAQMIRNGDEIRVTDKTTQQDLTTATLAQIIFEEEKRSPKLPVEGLRRIIRTGLQA
;
A
#
# COMPACT_ATOMS: atom_id res chain seq x y z
N MET A 1 9.86 -6.25 15.46
CA MET A 1 8.47 -6.07 14.99
C MET A 1 8.23 -7.09 13.89
N ALA A 2 7.08 -7.78 13.87
CA ALA A 2 6.79 -8.76 12.82
C ALA A 2 6.08 -8.06 11.66
N THR A 3 6.57 -8.24 10.43
CA THR A 3 5.91 -7.69 9.23
C THR A 3 4.54 -8.34 9.02
N ARG A 4 3.49 -7.53 8.97
CA ARG A 4 2.12 -7.96 8.71
C ARG A 4 1.92 -8.22 7.23
N VAL A 5 1.41 -9.41 6.90
CA VAL A 5 1.28 -9.86 5.50
C VAL A 5 -0.16 -9.69 5.03
N ILE A 6 -0.32 -9.00 3.91
CA ILE A 6 -1.58 -8.83 3.19
C ILE A 6 -1.51 -9.61 1.88
N LYS A 7 -2.41 -10.55 1.67
CA LYS A 7 -2.55 -11.29 0.42
C LYS A 7 -3.53 -10.57 -0.51
N ARG A 8 -3.11 -10.26 -1.72
CA ARG A 8 -3.95 -9.72 -2.78
C ARG A 8 -4.45 -10.84 -3.68
N TYR A 9 -5.76 -10.88 -3.91
CA TYR A 9 -6.41 -11.85 -4.78
C TYR A 9 -6.64 -11.25 -6.17
N SER A 10 -6.86 -12.11 -7.17
CA SER A 10 -7.12 -11.68 -8.56
C SER A 10 -8.32 -10.74 -8.70
N ASN A 11 -9.33 -10.87 -7.83
CA ASN A 11 -10.47 -9.95 -7.74
C ASN A 11 -10.17 -8.66 -6.97
N ARG A 12 -8.89 -8.32 -6.76
CA ARG A 12 -8.37 -7.16 -6.00
C ARG A 12 -8.73 -7.14 -4.51
N LYS A 13 -9.35 -8.20 -3.95
CA LYS A 13 -9.54 -8.29 -2.50
C LYS A 13 -8.20 -8.40 -1.78
N LEU A 14 -8.11 -7.73 -0.64
CA LEU A 14 -6.93 -7.72 0.22
C LEU A 14 -7.28 -8.46 1.50
N TYR A 15 -6.50 -9.48 1.83
CA TYR A 15 -6.72 -10.34 3.00
C TYR A 15 -5.56 -10.22 3.96
N ASP A 16 -5.84 -9.81 5.17
CA ASP A 16 -4.89 -9.71 6.26
C ASP A 16 -4.72 -11.07 6.94
N THR A 17 -3.51 -11.62 6.89
CA THR A 17 -3.23 -12.94 7.46
C THR A 17 -3.08 -12.92 8.98
N THR A 18 -2.89 -11.74 9.59
CA THR A 18 -2.75 -11.60 11.04
C THR A 18 -4.12 -11.59 11.71
N ASP A 19 -5.04 -10.76 11.22
CA ASP A 19 -6.43 -10.70 11.74
C ASP A 19 -7.37 -11.68 11.04
N SER A 20 -6.90 -12.43 10.04
CA SER A 20 -7.68 -13.39 9.26
C SER A 20 -8.95 -12.79 8.63
N ARG A 21 -8.87 -11.56 8.10
CA ARG A 21 -10.02 -10.85 7.54
C ARG A 21 -9.69 -10.07 6.27
N TYR A 22 -10.73 -9.75 5.49
CA TYR A 22 -10.58 -8.82 4.39
C TYR A 22 -10.42 -7.38 4.88
N VAL A 23 -9.57 -6.62 4.19
CA VAL A 23 -9.27 -5.23 4.50
C VAL A 23 -9.37 -4.34 3.26
N THR A 24 -9.55 -3.04 3.48
CA THR A 24 -9.50 -2.03 2.42
C THR A 24 -8.13 -1.35 2.37
N LEU A 25 -7.83 -0.66 1.26
CA LEU A 25 -6.64 0.19 1.16
C LEU A 25 -6.58 1.26 2.26
N GLN A 26 -7.73 1.81 2.65
CA GLN A 26 -7.82 2.79 3.75
C GLN A 26 -7.44 2.18 5.10
N GLN A 27 -7.84 0.93 5.36
CA GLN A 27 -7.46 0.23 6.59
C GLN A 27 -5.96 -0.08 6.60
N ILE A 28 -5.38 -0.49 5.46
CA ILE A 28 -3.93 -0.68 5.33
C ILE A 28 -3.18 0.63 5.57
N ALA A 29 -3.65 1.74 5.00
CA ALA A 29 -3.07 3.06 5.24
C ALA A 29 -3.09 3.43 6.72
N GLN A 30 -4.17 3.08 7.44
CA GLN A 30 -4.26 3.32 8.87
C GLN A 30 -3.30 2.43 9.68
N MET A 31 -3.14 1.16 9.32
CA MET A 31 -2.16 0.26 9.93
C MET A 31 -0.74 0.85 9.82
N ILE A 32 -0.36 1.32 8.63
CA ILE A 32 0.95 1.96 8.39
C ILE A 32 1.12 3.22 9.26
N ARG A 33 0.09 4.06 9.35
CA ARG A 33 0.10 5.25 10.22
C ARG A 33 0.22 4.90 11.70
N ASN A 34 -0.25 3.73 12.11
CA ASN A 34 -0.11 3.22 13.47
C ASN A 34 1.27 2.58 13.74
N GLY A 35 2.14 2.52 12.72
CA GLY A 35 3.49 1.96 12.82
C GLY A 35 3.62 0.51 12.39
N ASP A 36 2.57 -0.10 11.82
CA ASP A 36 2.66 -1.47 11.30
C ASP A 36 3.52 -1.51 10.03
N GLU A 37 4.49 -2.43 10.00
CA GLU A 37 5.18 -2.79 8.76
C GLU A 37 4.30 -3.72 7.92
N ILE A 38 3.93 -3.28 6.72
CA ILE A 38 3.06 -4.03 5.80
C ILE A 38 3.87 -4.61 4.64
N ARG A 39 3.67 -5.89 4.35
CA ARG A 39 4.06 -6.54 3.08
C ARG A 39 2.83 -7.01 2.34
N VAL A 40 2.74 -6.70 1.05
CA VAL A 40 1.63 -7.15 0.20
C VAL A 40 2.13 -8.15 -0.82
N THR A 41 1.53 -9.33 -0.88
CA THR A 41 1.90 -10.38 -1.85
C THR A 41 0.71 -10.81 -2.68
N ASP A 42 0.94 -11.11 -3.96
CA ASP A 42 -0.07 -11.75 -4.79
C ASP A 42 -0.34 -13.19 -4.29
N LYS A 43 -1.60 -13.54 -4.07
CA LYS A 43 -1.97 -14.87 -3.55
C LYS A 43 -1.57 -16.00 -4.50
N THR A 44 -1.59 -15.74 -5.81
CA THR A 44 -1.40 -16.76 -6.85
C THR A 44 0.05 -16.86 -7.25
N THR A 45 0.69 -15.74 -7.56
CA THR A 45 2.06 -15.70 -8.07
C THR A 45 3.11 -15.54 -6.97
N GLN A 46 2.69 -15.20 -5.75
CA GLN A 46 3.57 -14.82 -4.64
C GLN A 46 4.47 -13.60 -4.93
N GLN A 47 4.16 -12.85 -5.99
CA GLN A 47 4.87 -11.62 -6.31
C GLN A 47 4.72 -10.59 -5.18
N ASP A 48 5.80 -9.89 -4.85
CA ASP A 48 5.74 -8.74 -3.95
C ASP A 48 5.07 -7.56 -4.67
N LEU A 49 3.92 -7.14 -4.14
CA LEU A 49 3.11 -6.03 -4.63
C LEU A 49 3.11 -4.84 -3.67
N THR A 50 4.02 -4.82 -2.69
CA THR A 50 4.07 -3.81 -1.64
C THR A 50 4.19 -2.42 -2.23
N THR A 51 5.20 -2.16 -3.07
CA THR A 51 5.42 -0.84 -3.70
C THR A 51 4.21 -0.39 -4.51
N ALA A 52 3.66 -1.27 -5.35
CA ALA A 52 2.49 -0.96 -6.17
C ALA A 52 1.25 -0.64 -5.31
N THR A 53 1.06 -1.35 -4.21
CA THR A 53 -0.08 -1.12 -3.30
C THR A 53 0.09 0.17 -2.51
N LEU A 54 1.30 0.50 -2.04
CA LEU A 54 1.57 1.76 -1.35
C LEU A 54 1.39 2.96 -2.28
N ALA A 55 1.87 2.87 -3.54
CA ALA A 55 1.64 3.90 -4.54
C ALA A 55 0.14 4.09 -4.81
N GLN A 56 -0.64 3.00 -4.89
CA GLN A 56 -2.09 3.05 -5.05
C GLN A 56 -2.77 3.73 -3.85
N ILE A 57 -2.34 3.45 -2.61
CA ILE A 57 -2.85 4.11 -1.41
C ILE A 57 -2.64 5.62 -1.50
N ILE A 58 -1.41 6.05 -1.81
CA ILE A 58 -1.08 7.48 -1.92
C ILE A 58 -1.93 8.16 -2.99
N PHE A 59 -2.09 7.53 -4.15
CA PHE A 59 -2.90 8.05 -5.24
C PHE A 59 -4.38 8.23 -4.85
N GLU A 60 -4.99 7.23 -4.22
CA GLU A 60 -6.40 7.29 -3.82
C GLU A 60 -6.64 8.32 -2.69
N GLU A 61 -5.70 8.45 -1.74
CA GLU A 61 -5.79 9.49 -0.70
C GLU A 61 -5.69 10.90 -1.29
N GLU A 62 -4.74 11.15 -2.19
CA GLU A 62 -4.57 12.44 -2.85
C GLU A 62 -5.77 12.80 -3.74
N LYS A 63 -6.36 11.81 -4.44
CA LYS A 63 -7.57 12.01 -5.24
C LYS A 63 -8.78 12.40 -4.39
N ARG A 64 -8.88 11.86 -3.17
CA ARG A 64 -10.01 12.15 -2.25
C ARG A 64 -9.82 13.47 -1.52
N SER A 65 -8.60 13.77 -1.11
CA SER A 65 -8.24 14.97 -0.37
C SER A 65 -6.83 15.37 -0.75
N PRO A 66 -6.67 16.29 -1.72
CA PRO A 66 -5.35 16.74 -2.13
C PRO A 66 -4.62 17.39 -0.94
N LYS A 67 -3.48 16.83 -0.55
CA LYS A 67 -2.69 17.28 0.60
C LYS A 67 -1.20 17.37 0.28
N LEU A 68 -0.74 16.67 -0.76
CA LEU A 68 0.67 16.68 -1.13
C LEU A 68 1.00 17.93 -1.95
N PRO A 69 2.01 18.71 -1.57
CA PRO A 69 2.45 19.83 -2.39
C PRO A 69 3.02 19.30 -3.71
N VAL A 70 2.77 20.03 -4.81
CA VAL A 70 3.26 19.68 -6.15
C VAL A 70 4.78 19.47 -6.17
N GLU A 71 5.55 20.27 -5.42
CA GLU A 71 7.00 20.08 -5.28
C GLU A 71 7.37 18.74 -4.62
N GLY A 72 6.56 18.26 -3.65
CA GLY A 72 6.73 16.95 -3.06
C GLY A 72 6.54 15.83 -4.10
N LEU A 73 5.48 15.93 -4.91
CA LEU A 73 5.24 14.99 -6.01
C LEU A 73 6.36 15.02 -7.05
N ARG A 74 6.84 16.21 -7.44
CA ARG A 74 7.99 16.38 -8.34
C ARG A 74 9.25 15.73 -7.78
N ARG A 75 9.51 15.86 -6.47
CA ARG A 75 10.65 15.21 -5.82
C ARG A 75 10.54 13.69 -5.89
N ILE A 76 9.38 13.12 -5.58
CA ILE A 76 9.13 11.67 -5.70
C ILE A 76 9.44 11.17 -7.12
N ILE A 77 9.00 11.89 -8.16
CA ILE A 77 9.28 11.52 -9.56
C ILE A 77 10.78 11.60 -9.87
N ARG A 78 11.46 12.66 -9.42
CA ARG A 78 12.90 12.86 -9.69
C ARG A 78 13.79 11.84 -8.98
N THR A 79 13.44 11.44 -7.74
CA THR A 79 14.31 10.60 -6.90
C THR A 79 13.88 9.14 -6.81
N GLY A 80 12.58 8.84 -7.01
CA GLY A 80 11.98 7.55 -6.67
C GLY A 80 11.65 6.63 -7.85
N LEU A 81 11.75 7.12 -9.09
CA LEU A 81 11.47 6.36 -10.32
C LEU A 81 12.69 6.18 -11.23
N GLN A 82 13.86 6.66 -10.79
CA GLN A 82 15.13 6.40 -11.45
C GLN A 82 15.79 5.18 -10.79
N ALA A 83 15.42 4.00 -11.25
CA ALA A 83 16.18 2.77 -11.07
C ALA A 83 16.53 2.22 -12.46
#